data_AF-A0A924DZS8-F1
#
_entry.id   AF-A0A924DZS8-F1
#
_cell.length_a   1.000
_cell.length_b   1.000
_cell.length_c   1.000
_cell.angle_alpha   90.00
_cell.angle_beta   90.00
_cell.angle_gamma   90.00
#
_symmetry.space_group_name_H-M   'P 1'
#
loop_
_entity.id
_entity.type
_entity.pdbx_description
1 polymer ?
#
loop_
_entity_poly.entity_id
_entity_poly.type
_entity_poly.pdbx_seq_one_letter_code
_entity_poly.pdbx_strand_id
1 'polypeptide(L)' 'MSTETDNPLGPRARHILDKQGRIRTVARRLFTERGYAGTTIDQIAKEADVAKGTVFI' A
#
# COMPACT_ATOMS: atom_id res chain seq x y z
N MET A 1 -13.71 20.48 23.12
CA MET A 1 -13.67 20.61 21.64
C MET A 1 -12.24 20.33 21.24
N SER A 2 -11.93 19.08 20.90
CA SER A 2 -10.54 18.61 20.83
C SER A 2 -10.17 18.25 19.39
N THR A 3 -9.05 18.83 18.96
CA THR A 3 -8.09 18.42 17.91
C THR A 3 -8.56 18.46 16.45
N GLU A 4 -8.45 19.65 15.81
CA GLU A 4 -8.56 19.83 14.35
C GLU A 4 -7.19 20.10 13.68
N THR A 5 -6.07 19.62 14.23
CA THR A 5 -4.76 19.90 13.61
C THR A 5 -3.68 18.86 13.92
N ASP A 6 -3.92 17.57 13.71
CA ASP A 6 -2.85 16.58 13.85
C ASP A 6 -2.80 15.56 12.72
N ASN A 7 -2.65 16.04 11.48
CA ASN A 7 -1.97 15.29 10.44
C ASN A 7 -1.45 16.26 9.35
N PRO A 8 -0.13 16.53 9.28
CA PRO A 8 0.47 17.57 8.45
C PRO A 8 0.42 17.30 6.94
N LEU A 9 -0.11 16.14 6.53
CA LEU A 9 -0.15 15.71 5.14
C LEU A 9 -1.49 16.09 4.48
N GLY A 10 -1.42 16.83 3.38
CA GLY A 10 -2.58 17.19 2.57
C GLY A 10 -3.32 15.97 2.00
N PRO A 11 -4.57 16.14 1.49
CA PRO A 11 -5.42 15.02 1.08
C PRO A 11 -4.78 14.03 0.09
N ARG A 12 -3.97 14.55 -0.84
CA ARG A 12 -3.23 13.72 -1.81
C ARG A 12 -2.18 12.84 -1.15
N ALA A 13 -1.42 13.38 -0.19
CA ALA A 13 -0.39 12.64 0.51
C ALA A 13 -1.00 11.52 1.39
N ARG A 14 -2.17 11.76 2.00
CA ARG A 14 -2.93 10.71 2.71
C ARG A 14 -3.32 9.56 1.78
N HIS A 15 -3.91 9.86 0.62
CA HIS A 15 -4.25 8.83 -0.37
C HIS A 15 -3.04 8.01 -0.85
N ILE A 16 -1.87 8.62 -0.97
CA ILE A 16 -0.64 7.90 -1.32
C ILE A 16 -0.23 6.96 -0.18
N LEU A 17 -0.21 7.45 1.06
CA LEU A 17 0.14 6.64 2.23
C LEU A 17 -0.82 5.45 2.41
N ASP A 18 -2.12 5.66 2.21
CA ASP A 18 -3.13 4.60 2.32
C ASP A 18 -2.87 3.49 1.29
N LYS A 19 -2.53 3.86 0.05
CA LYS A 19 -2.15 2.91 -1.01
C LYS A 19 -0.87 2.15 -0.64
N GLN A 20 0.15 2.85 -0.17
CA GLN A 20 1.41 2.22 0.26
C GLN A 20 1.20 1.28 1.46
N GLY A 21 0.28 1.60 2.37
CA GLY A 21 -0.11 0.74 3.48
C GLY A 21 -0.76 -0.56 3.01
N ARG A 22 -1.68 -0.47 2.04
CA ARG A 22 -2.31 -1.65 1.41
C ARG A 22 -1.29 -2.52 0.70
N ILE A 23 -0.41 -1.93 -0.11
CA ILE A 23 0.67 -2.64 -0.83
C ILE A 23 1.56 -3.40 0.15
N ARG A 24 2.02 -2.76 1.22
CA ARG A 24 2.89 -3.40 2.24
C ARG A 24 2.20 -4.57 2.94
N THR A 25 0.93 -4.40 3.30
CA THR A 25 0.15 -5.43 3.99
C THR A 25 -0.01 -6.68 3.11
N VAL A 26 -0.40 -6.48 1.85
CA VAL A 26 -0.55 -7.55 0.86
C VAL A 26 0.78 -8.21 0.54
N ALA A 27 1.83 -7.44 0.28
CA ALA A 27 3.15 -7.97 -0.03
C ALA A 27 3.67 -8.86 1.10
N ARG A 28 3.57 -8.42 2.36
CA ARG A 28 3.98 -9.22 3.52
C ARG A 28 3.22 -10.55 3.59
N ARG A 29 1.90 -10.51 3.36
CA ARG A 29 1.06 -11.71 3.32
C ARG A 29 1.50 -12.67 2.22
N LEU A 30 1.62 -12.18 0.97
CA LEU A 30 2.02 -13.01 -0.16
C LEU A 30 3.42 -13.60 0.00
N PHE A 31 4.38 -12.82 0.49
CA PHE A 31 5.72 -13.32 0.79
C PHE A 31 5.71 -14.41 1.86
N THR A 32 4.82 -14.32 2.85
CA THR A 32 4.68 -15.33 3.91
C THR A 32 4.02 -16.62 3.36
N GLU A 33 3.00 -16.48 2.53
CA GLU A 33 2.23 -17.62 1.99
C GLU A 33 2.93 -18.35 0.83
N ARG A 34 3.64 -17.62 -0.03
CA ARG A 34 4.17 -18.12 -1.32
C ARG A 34 5.68 -18.00 -1.45
N GLY A 35 6.34 -17.37 -0.49
CA GLY A 35 7.73 -17.00 -0.58
C GLY A 35 7.95 -15.77 -1.46
N TYR A 36 9.14 -15.16 -1.33
CA TYR A 36 9.52 -13.98 -2.09
C TYR A 36 9.59 -14.26 -3.60
N ALA A 37 10.27 -15.34 -4.01
CA ALA A 37 10.44 -15.69 -5.42
C ALA A 37 9.12 -16.09 -6.12
N GLY A 38 8.13 -16.58 -5.37
CA GLY A 38 6.82 -16.96 -5.89
C GLY A 38 5.82 -15.80 -5.99
N THR A 39 6.20 -14.61 -5.54
CA THR A 39 5.33 -13.44 -5.49
C THR A 39 5.72 -12.42 -6.55
N THR A 40 4.76 -12.01 -7.39
CA THR A 40 5.00 -10.98 -8.43
C THR A 40 4.39 -9.63 -8.07
N ILE A 41 4.96 -8.56 -8.64
CA ILE A 41 4.40 -7.20 -8.52
C ILE A 41 2.95 -7.16 -8.98
N ASP A 42 2.60 -7.91 -10.02
CA ASP A 42 1.22 -7.96 -10.54
C ASP A 42 0.24 -8.58 -9.54
N GLN A 43 0.66 -9.62 -8.83
CA GLN A 43 -0.15 -10.22 -7.76
C GLN A 43 -0.37 -9.23 -6.62
N ILE A 44 0.69 -8.53 -6.20
CA ILE A 44 0.60 -7.52 -5.14
C ILE A 44 -0.33 -6.37 -5.57
N ALA A 45 -0.18 -5.83 -6.78
CA ALA A 45 -1.01 -4.75 -7.28
C ALA A 45 -2.48 -5.15 -7.36
N LYS A 46 -2.76 -6.37 -7.85
CA LYS A 46 -4.11 -6.92 -7.95
C LYS A 46 -4.75 -7.10 -6.58
N GLU A 47 -4.06 -7.69 -5.60
CA GLU A 47 -4.60 -7.89 -4.25
C GLU A 47 -4.71 -6.59 -3.44
N ALA A 48 -3.83 -5.61 -3.67
CA ALA A 48 -3.88 -4.31 -3.01
C ALA A 48 -4.90 -3.34 -3.61
N ASP A 49 -5.55 -3.72 -4.72
CA ASP A 49 -6.48 -2.88 -5.50
C ASP A 49 -5.84 -1.53 -5.89
N VAL A 50 -4.70 -1.63 -6.56
CA VAL A 50 -3.94 -0.49 -7.09
C VAL A 50 -3.45 -0.77 -8.51
N ALA A 51 -3.22 0.29 -9.30
CA ALA A 51 -2.57 0.14 -10.59
C ALA A 51 -1.12 -0.33 -10.39
N LYS A 52 -0.61 -1.18 -11.30
CA LYS A 52 0.76 -1.75 -11.24
C LYS A 52 1.85 -0.68 -11.02
N GLY A 53 1.75 0.45 -11.71
CA GLY A 53 2.70 1.56 -11.57
C GLY A 53 2.75 2.17 -10.16
N THR A 54 1.65 2.08 -9.41
CA THR A 54 1.55 2.58 -8.02
C THR A 54 2.45 1.82 -7.05
N VAL A 55 2.84 0.59 -7.38
CA VAL A 55 3.75 -0.20 -6.54
C VAL A 55 5.15 0.43 -6.47
N PHE A 56 5.51 1.27 -7.44
CA PHE A 56 6.83 1.89 -7.56
C PHE A 56 6.87 3.37 -7.12
N ILE A 57 5.78 3.89 -6.54
CA ILE A 57 5.66 5.29 -6.07
C ILE A 57 5.86 5.36 -4.56
#